data_AF-A0A2V3Y0E3-F1
#
_entry.id   AF-A0A2V3Y0E3-F1
#
_cell.length_a   1.000
_cell.length_b   1.000
_cell.length_c   1.000
_cell.angle_alpha   90.00
_cell.angle_beta   90.00
_cell.angle_gamma   90.00
#
_symmetry.space_group_name_H-M   'P 1'
#
loop_
_entity.id
_entity.type
_entity.pdbx_description
1 polymer ?
#
loop_
_entity_poly.entity_id
_entity_poly.type
_entity_poly.pdbx_seq_one_letter_code
_entity_poly.pdbx_strand_id
1 'polypeptide(L)'
;MEHLIRKKRIGISLIIAVTLTGGIIFTSACSAAGKTPQQQSSRSDDETTMETLELKGVTYYLVFDETQLRAIGKDGYGLDRNYLQQADIELSSDEWVPIGTEDEPFKGSYNGNGFEIKGLTMTDPKAEIIGLFGYAEDAHLYNITLRDYDITSAGRDLKKKSVSPVLVFGMGKTRSYDNTVYPKK
;
A
#
# COMPACT_ATOMS: atom_id res chain seq x y z
N MET A 1 -9.41 -45.95 26.96
CA MET A 1 -9.21 -44.52 27.30
C MET A 1 -7.73 -44.25 27.18
N GLU A 2 -7.17 -43.48 26.28
CA GLU A 2 -7.62 -42.71 25.13
C GLU A 2 -6.47 -42.83 24.11
N HIS A 3 -6.78 -42.99 22.84
CA HIS A 3 -5.81 -42.86 21.76
C HIS A 3 -6.45 -41.90 20.77
N LEU A 4 -6.06 -40.61 20.75
CA LEU A 4 -6.33 -39.77 19.58
C LEU A 4 -5.37 -38.58 19.42
N ILE A 5 -4.39 -38.80 18.53
CA ILE A 5 -4.03 -37.96 17.38
C ILE A 5 -3.73 -36.47 17.66
N ARG A 6 -2.42 -36.14 17.61
CA ARG A 6 -1.95 -34.79 17.29
C ARG A 6 -2.38 -34.42 15.87
N LYS A 7 -3.27 -33.42 15.72
CA LYS A 7 -3.55 -32.79 14.43
C LYS A 7 -2.32 -31.99 13.97
N LYS A 8 -1.66 -32.49 12.93
CA LYS A 8 -0.61 -31.78 12.18
C LYS A 8 -1.28 -30.60 11.46
N ARG A 9 -0.81 -29.37 11.67
CA ARG A 9 -1.26 -28.20 10.91
C ARG A 9 -0.83 -28.40 9.46
N ILE A 10 -1.79 -28.65 8.57
CA ILE A 10 -1.58 -28.70 7.13
C ILE A 10 -1.63 -27.25 6.67
N GLY A 11 -0.46 -26.66 6.42
CA GLY A 11 -0.35 -25.43 5.65
C GLY A 11 -0.74 -25.76 4.20
N ILE A 12 -1.90 -25.28 3.77
CA ILE A 12 -2.30 -25.35 2.36
C ILE A 12 -1.52 -24.24 1.67
N SER A 13 -0.35 -24.60 1.12
CA SER A 13 0.36 -23.77 0.16
C SER A 13 -0.46 -23.79 -1.14
N LEU A 14 -1.27 -22.77 -1.36
CA LEU A 14 -1.95 -22.57 -2.63
C LEU A 14 -0.89 -22.10 -3.64
N ILE A 15 -0.55 -22.96 -4.58
CA ILE A 15 0.33 -22.62 -5.70
C ILE A 15 -0.49 -21.72 -6.63
N ILE A 16 -0.25 -20.41 -6.59
CA ILE A 16 -0.79 -19.47 -7.57
C ILE A 16 0.08 -19.61 -8.82
N ALA A 17 -0.54 -19.96 -9.95
CA ALA A 17 0.13 -20.03 -11.23
C ALA A 17 0.50 -18.60 -11.68
N VAL A 18 1.78 -18.28 -11.63
CA VAL A 18 2.35 -17.04 -12.18
C VAL A 18 2.46 -17.21 -13.69
N THR A 19 1.68 -16.47 -14.47
CA THR A 19 1.90 -16.34 -15.91
C THR A 19 2.89 -15.20 -16.14
N LEU A 20 4.17 -15.53 -16.30
CA LEU A 20 5.20 -14.60 -16.78
C LEU A 20 5.20 -14.60 -18.31
N THR A 21 4.79 -13.50 -18.95
CA THR A 21 4.95 -13.32 -20.40
C THR A 21 6.18 -12.48 -20.70
N GLY A 22 7.16 -13.10 -21.39
CA GLY A 22 8.31 -12.45 -22.06
C GLY A 22 9.63 -12.54 -21.26
N GLY A 23 10.73 -13.15 -21.70
CA GLY A 23 11.13 -13.67 -23.01
C GLY A 23 12.14 -12.77 -23.70
N ILE A 24 13.44 -12.84 -23.36
CA ILE A 24 14.55 -12.48 -24.27
C ILE A 24 15.73 -13.44 -24.05
N ILE A 25 16.12 -14.11 -25.13
CA ILE A 25 17.32 -14.94 -25.26
C ILE A 25 18.42 -14.02 -25.80
N PHE A 26 19.59 -13.96 -25.15
CA PHE A 26 20.78 -13.39 -25.77
C PHE A 26 21.84 -14.49 -25.94
N THR A 27 22.11 -14.86 -27.19
CA THR A 27 23.30 -15.59 -27.61
C THR A 27 24.34 -14.58 -28.09
N SER A 28 25.60 -14.72 -27.66
CA SER A 28 26.80 -14.93 -28.50
C SER A 28 28.11 -14.61 -27.76
N ALA A 29 29.20 -15.20 -28.25
CA ALA A 29 30.41 -15.55 -27.53
C ALA A 29 31.66 -14.67 -27.79
N CYS A 30 32.67 -14.83 -26.90
CA CYS A 30 34.13 -14.54 -26.98
C CYS A 30 34.55 -13.04 -27.01
N SER A 31 35.65 -12.54 -26.40
CA SER A 31 36.94 -13.12 -25.96
C SER A 31 37.70 -12.18 -24.97
N ALA A 32 38.43 -12.81 -24.03
CA ALA A 32 39.67 -12.46 -23.31
C ALA A 32 39.97 -11.08 -22.65
N ALA A 33 40.16 -11.18 -21.32
CA ALA A 33 41.27 -10.71 -20.47
C ALA A 33 41.38 -9.23 -20.04
N GLY A 34 41.11 -9.00 -18.74
CA GLY A 34 41.88 -8.06 -17.91
C GLY A 34 41.07 -7.14 -17.00
N LYS A 35 41.29 -7.30 -15.68
CA LYS A 35 40.99 -6.42 -14.53
C LYS A 35 39.75 -6.80 -13.68
N THR A 36 40.06 -7.08 -12.42
CA THR A 36 39.29 -7.02 -11.16
C THR A 36 37.76 -7.03 -11.29
N PRO A 37 37.03 -8.00 -10.72
CA PRO A 37 35.61 -7.83 -10.47
C PRO A 37 35.45 -6.79 -9.36
N GLN A 38 35.38 -5.51 -9.73
CA GLN A 38 34.57 -4.59 -8.96
C GLN A 38 33.16 -5.16 -9.02
N GLN A 39 32.69 -5.62 -7.88
CA GLN A 39 31.32 -6.05 -7.65
C GLN A 39 30.45 -4.80 -7.81
N GLN A 40 30.18 -4.45 -9.06
CA GLN A 40 29.20 -3.47 -9.45
C GLN A 40 27.86 -4.12 -9.17
N SER A 41 27.41 -3.97 -7.92
CA SER A 41 26.06 -4.26 -7.48
C SER A 41 25.14 -3.49 -8.41
N SER A 42 24.64 -4.17 -9.43
CA SER A 42 23.59 -3.68 -10.31
C SER A 42 22.42 -3.37 -9.40
N ARG A 43 22.06 -2.09 -9.35
CA ARG A 43 20.80 -1.57 -8.83
C ARG A 43 19.69 -2.58 -9.14
N SER A 44 19.16 -3.24 -8.12
CA SER A 44 17.78 -3.69 -8.21
C SER A 44 16.96 -2.41 -8.19
N ASP A 45 16.64 -1.90 -9.37
CA ASP A 45 15.41 -1.13 -9.53
C ASP A 45 14.32 -2.12 -9.16
N ASP A 46 13.99 -2.18 -7.88
CA ASP A 46 12.99 -3.07 -7.31
C ASP A 46 11.65 -2.56 -7.84
N GLU A 47 11.25 -3.10 -8.99
CA GLU A 47 9.99 -2.78 -9.63
C GLU A 47 8.89 -3.06 -8.61
N THR A 48 8.23 -1.99 -8.14
CA THR A 48 7.16 -2.12 -7.16
C THR A 48 6.04 -2.90 -7.82
N THR A 49 5.97 -4.19 -7.52
CA THR A 49 4.97 -5.12 -8.06
C THR A 49 3.99 -5.51 -6.96
N MET A 50 2.68 -5.43 -7.26
CA MET A 50 1.63 -5.97 -6.40
C MET A 50 1.10 -7.26 -7.02
N GLU A 51 1.06 -8.32 -6.23
CA GLU A 51 0.30 -9.51 -6.57
C GLU A 51 -1.20 -9.19 -6.67
N THR A 52 -1.94 -10.02 -7.40
CA THR A 52 -3.40 -9.87 -7.52
C THR A 52 -4.14 -11.12 -7.09
N LEU A 53 -5.34 -10.91 -6.57
CA LEU A 53 -6.26 -11.96 -6.14
C LEU A 53 -7.65 -11.69 -6.74
N GLU A 54 -8.21 -12.67 -7.46
CA GLU A 54 -9.59 -12.59 -7.93
C GLU A 54 -10.56 -13.28 -6.98
N LEU A 55 -11.54 -12.52 -6.48
CA LEU A 55 -12.61 -13.01 -5.63
C LEU A 55 -13.95 -12.68 -6.26
N LYS A 56 -14.70 -13.71 -6.68
CA LYS A 56 -16.05 -13.55 -7.27
C LYS A 56 -16.08 -12.56 -8.45
N GLY A 57 -15.05 -12.58 -9.29
CA GLY A 57 -14.94 -11.68 -10.45
C GLY A 57 -14.48 -10.26 -10.12
N VAL A 58 -14.00 -10.02 -8.89
CA VAL A 58 -13.36 -8.75 -8.50
C VAL A 58 -11.87 -9.00 -8.28
N THR A 59 -11.03 -8.27 -9.01
CA THR A 59 -9.58 -8.28 -8.85
C THR A 59 -9.17 -7.33 -7.72
N TYR A 60 -8.39 -7.84 -6.78
CA TYR A 60 -7.76 -7.10 -5.70
C TYR A 60 -6.25 -7.06 -5.89
N TYR A 61 -5.66 -5.88 -5.72
CA TYR A 61 -4.23 -5.66 -5.64
C TYR A 61 -3.78 -5.80 -4.18
N LEU A 62 -2.82 -6.68 -3.93
CA LEU A 62 -2.41 -7.02 -2.58
C LEU A 62 -1.33 -6.05 -2.09
N VAL A 63 -1.57 -5.48 -0.91
CA VAL A 63 -0.68 -4.48 -0.30
C VAL A 63 -0.03 -5.09 0.96
N PHE A 64 1.26 -5.35 0.90
CA PHE A 64 2.07 -5.98 1.95
C PHE A 64 2.95 -4.99 2.68
N ASP A 65 3.36 -3.89 2.06
CA ASP A 65 4.31 -2.94 2.63
C ASP A 65 4.00 -1.49 2.30
N GLU A 66 4.82 -0.59 2.85
CA GLU A 66 4.71 0.85 2.65
C GLU A 66 4.95 1.24 1.19
N THR A 67 5.92 0.62 0.50
CA THR A 67 6.24 0.93 -0.89
C THR A 67 5.02 0.69 -1.77
N GLN A 68 4.37 -0.46 -1.60
CA GLN A 68 3.13 -0.78 -2.29
C GLN A 68 2.00 0.18 -1.89
N LEU A 69 1.82 0.49 -0.62
CA LEU A 69 0.79 1.44 -0.20
C LEU A 69 0.98 2.83 -0.83
N ARG A 70 2.22 3.33 -0.87
CA ARG A 70 2.58 4.63 -1.49
C ARG A 70 2.43 4.63 -3.00
N ALA A 71 2.48 3.46 -3.64
CA ALA A 71 2.31 3.29 -5.07
C ALA A 71 0.85 3.41 -5.54
N ILE A 72 -0.14 3.42 -4.63
CA ILE A 72 -1.55 3.64 -5.02
C ILE A 72 -1.71 5.03 -5.65
N GLY A 73 -2.21 5.06 -6.89
CA GLY A 73 -2.31 6.24 -7.74
C GLY A 73 -1.03 6.59 -8.50
N LYS A 74 -0.01 5.72 -8.46
CA LYS A 74 1.29 5.88 -9.11
C LYS A 74 1.73 4.56 -9.74
N ASP A 75 2.78 4.59 -10.55
CA ASP A 75 3.52 3.39 -10.99
C ASP A 75 2.66 2.24 -11.54
N GLY A 76 1.56 2.56 -12.23
CA GLY A 76 0.64 1.59 -12.84
C GLY A 76 -0.53 1.11 -11.94
N TYR A 77 -0.54 1.51 -10.67
CA TYR A 77 -1.61 1.21 -9.71
C TYR A 77 -2.61 2.37 -9.67
N GLY A 78 -3.74 2.21 -10.35
CA GLY A 78 -4.74 3.24 -10.55
C GLY A 78 -5.61 3.50 -9.32
N LEU A 79 -6.06 4.75 -9.18
CA LEU A 79 -6.94 5.18 -8.10
C LEU A 79 -8.34 4.55 -8.13
N ASP A 80 -8.71 3.86 -9.20
CA ASP A 80 -9.98 3.18 -9.44
C ASP A 80 -9.95 1.67 -9.19
N ARG A 81 -8.85 1.15 -8.64
CA ARG A 81 -8.64 -0.29 -8.37
C ARG A 81 -9.07 -0.70 -6.96
N ASN A 82 -9.27 -2.01 -6.75
CA ASN A 82 -9.52 -2.56 -5.41
C ASN A 82 -8.22 -3.03 -4.78
N TYR A 83 -7.99 -2.64 -3.53
CA TYR A 83 -6.79 -2.93 -2.77
C TYR A 83 -7.15 -3.71 -1.51
N LEU A 84 -6.35 -4.72 -1.19
CA LEU A 84 -6.51 -5.56 -0.02
C LEU A 84 -5.19 -5.68 0.73
N GLN A 85 -5.16 -5.15 1.95
CA GLN A 85 -3.98 -5.26 2.81
C GLN A 85 -3.75 -6.72 3.22
N GLN A 86 -2.49 -7.16 3.22
CA GLN A 86 -2.10 -8.55 3.50
C GLN A 86 -1.03 -8.68 4.61
N ALA A 87 -0.56 -7.57 5.15
CA ALA A 87 0.35 -7.54 6.29
C ALA A 87 0.20 -6.22 7.06
N ASP A 88 0.72 -6.18 8.29
CA ASP A 88 0.94 -4.92 8.99
C ASP A 88 1.94 -4.06 8.21
N ILE A 89 1.65 -2.78 8.06
CA ILE A 89 2.47 -1.81 7.34
C ILE A 89 3.03 -0.81 8.33
N GLU A 90 4.35 -0.77 8.48
CA GLU A 90 5.05 0.28 9.22
C GLU A 90 5.43 1.39 8.23
N LEU A 91 4.96 2.60 8.46
CA LEU A 91 5.32 3.75 7.64
C LEU A 91 6.65 4.34 8.13
N SER A 92 7.51 4.69 7.20
CA SER A 92 8.72 5.45 7.48
C SER A 92 8.38 6.86 7.97
N SER A 93 9.38 7.57 8.46
CA SER A 93 9.26 8.99 8.79
C SER A 93 9.23 9.90 7.55
N ASP A 94 9.24 9.35 6.35
CA ASP A 94 9.20 10.14 5.12
C ASP A 94 7.83 10.79 4.99
N GLU A 95 7.81 12.07 4.58
CA GLU A 95 6.59 12.85 4.50
C GLU A 95 5.52 12.11 3.69
N TRP A 96 4.34 11.96 4.30
CA TRP A 96 3.23 11.29 3.65
C TRP A 96 2.55 12.21 2.64
N VAL A 97 2.30 11.69 1.45
CA VAL A 97 1.45 12.34 0.44
C VAL A 97 0.10 11.61 0.45
N PRO A 98 -1.01 12.29 0.78
CA PRO A 98 -2.32 11.67 0.82
C PRO A 98 -2.67 10.97 -0.50
N ILE A 99 -3.29 9.79 -0.41
CA ILE A 99 -3.77 9.06 -1.59
C ILE A 99 -5.01 9.78 -2.13
N GLY A 100 -4.97 10.15 -3.42
CA GLY A 100 -6.02 10.88 -4.11
C GLY A 100 -5.97 12.40 -3.87
N THR A 101 -6.20 13.16 -4.94
CA THR A 101 -6.26 14.62 -4.97
C THR A 101 -7.66 15.10 -5.38
N GLU A 102 -7.93 16.39 -5.31
CA GLU A 102 -9.22 16.94 -5.76
C GLU A 102 -9.47 16.64 -7.24
N ASP A 103 -8.43 16.77 -8.08
CA ASP A 103 -8.48 16.50 -9.52
C ASP A 103 -8.49 15.01 -9.86
N GLU A 104 -7.81 14.20 -9.05
CA GLU A 104 -7.69 12.75 -9.22
C GLU A 104 -8.06 12.05 -7.91
N PRO A 105 -9.36 11.95 -7.56
CA PRO A 105 -9.77 11.32 -6.32
C PRO A 105 -9.60 9.81 -6.39
N PHE A 106 -9.43 9.17 -5.22
CA PHE A 106 -9.52 7.71 -5.10
C PHE A 106 -10.95 7.24 -5.39
N LYS A 107 -11.13 6.32 -6.35
CA LYS A 107 -12.44 5.79 -6.81
C LYS A 107 -12.63 4.30 -6.55
N GLY A 108 -11.57 3.66 -6.05
CA GLY A 108 -11.52 2.23 -5.81
C GLY A 108 -12.06 1.82 -4.45
N SER A 109 -11.56 0.67 -3.98
CA SER A 109 -11.76 0.26 -2.60
C SER A 109 -10.45 -0.06 -1.91
N TYR A 110 -10.34 0.28 -0.63
CA TYR A 110 -9.23 -0.13 0.22
C TYR A 110 -9.79 -0.86 1.44
N ASN A 111 -9.42 -2.13 1.59
CA ASN A 111 -9.79 -2.97 2.71
C ASN A 111 -8.55 -3.28 3.56
N GLY A 112 -8.53 -2.78 4.80
CA GLY A 112 -7.42 -3.03 5.74
C GLY A 112 -7.33 -4.47 6.25
N ASN A 113 -8.35 -5.30 6.00
CA ASN A 113 -8.31 -6.76 6.16
C ASN A 113 -7.88 -7.24 7.57
N GLY A 114 -8.11 -6.43 8.60
CA GLY A 114 -7.73 -6.74 9.98
C GLY A 114 -6.25 -6.52 10.32
N PHE A 115 -5.46 -5.99 9.40
CA PHE A 115 -4.07 -5.56 9.63
C PHE A 115 -4.01 -4.09 10.04
N GLU A 116 -2.82 -3.69 10.51
CA GLU A 116 -2.57 -2.32 10.96
C GLU A 116 -1.67 -1.55 10.00
N ILE A 117 -1.93 -0.24 9.85
CA ILE A 117 -1.00 0.74 9.29
C ILE A 117 -0.49 1.56 10.47
N LYS A 118 0.83 1.68 10.63
CA LYS A 118 1.48 2.28 11.80
C LYS A 118 2.34 3.46 11.41
N GLY A 119 2.37 4.48 12.28
CA GLY A 119 3.39 5.52 12.22
C GLY A 119 3.14 6.63 11.19
N LEU A 120 1.92 6.80 10.67
CA LEU A 120 1.58 7.89 9.74
C LEU A 120 2.01 9.23 10.34
N THR A 121 3.01 9.86 9.71
CA THR A 121 3.58 11.14 10.14
C THR A 121 3.43 12.17 9.03
N MET A 122 2.94 13.35 9.37
CA MET A 122 2.89 14.50 8.48
C MET A 122 3.39 15.73 9.23
N THR A 123 4.34 16.45 8.63
CA THR A 123 5.03 17.57 9.28
C THR A 123 5.12 18.83 8.44
N ASP A 124 4.71 18.77 7.16
CA ASP A 124 4.74 19.94 6.28
C ASP A 124 3.89 21.08 6.88
N PRO A 125 4.50 22.23 7.25
CA PRO A 125 3.78 23.37 7.80
C PRO A 125 2.70 23.93 6.87
N LYS A 126 2.78 23.66 5.57
CA LYS A 126 1.88 24.16 4.53
C LYS A 126 0.96 23.09 3.96
N ALA A 127 0.88 21.91 4.58
CA ALA A 127 -0.08 20.89 4.17
C ALA A 127 -1.52 21.37 4.40
N GLU A 128 -2.30 21.48 3.33
CA GLU A 128 -3.73 21.81 3.37
C GLU A 128 -4.60 20.58 3.65
N ILE A 129 -4.15 19.41 3.19
CA ILE A 129 -4.84 18.13 3.23
C ILE A 129 -4.01 17.15 4.04
N ILE A 130 -4.54 16.71 5.17
CA ILE A 130 -3.77 15.97 6.18
C ILE A 130 -4.53 14.70 6.55
N GLY A 131 -4.04 13.56 6.06
CA GLY A 131 -4.65 12.25 6.24
C GLY A 131 -4.04 11.17 5.36
N LEU A 132 -4.40 9.90 5.60
CA LEU A 132 -3.95 8.77 4.78
C LEU A 132 -4.47 8.89 3.33
N PHE A 133 -5.78 9.14 3.17
CA PHE A 133 -6.44 9.46 1.91
C PHE A 133 -6.89 10.92 1.92
N GLY A 134 -6.55 11.64 0.84
CA GLY A 134 -6.93 13.04 0.66
C GLY A 134 -8.36 13.16 0.17
N TYR A 135 -8.58 12.75 -1.07
CA TYR A 135 -9.89 12.83 -1.73
C TYR A 135 -10.33 11.47 -2.25
N ALA A 136 -11.62 11.18 -2.10
CA ALA A 136 -12.24 9.98 -2.61
C ALA A 136 -13.63 10.25 -3.20
N GLU A 137 -13.95 9.62 -4.34
CA GLU A 137 -15.22 9.77 -5.06
C GLU A 137 -15.81 8.41 -5.38
N ASP A 138 -17.05 8.15 -4.96
CA ASP A 138 -17.72 6.84 -5.11
C ASP A 138 -16.89 5.65 -4.56
N ALA A 139 -15.97 5.92 -3.61
CA ALA A 139 -14.98 4.96 -3.13
C ALA A 139 -15.38 4.29 -1.81
N HIS A 140 -14.76 3.14 -1.51
CA HIS A 140 -15.01 2.39 -0.28
C HIS A 140 -13.73 2.18 0.53
N LEU A 141 -13.64 2.78 1.72
CA LEU A 141 -12.47 2.72 2.60
C LEU A 141 -12.88 2.09 3.94
N TYR A 142 -12.46 0.87 4.21
CA TYR A 142 -13.00 0.11 5.34
C TYR A 142 -12.04 -0.87 5.97
N ASN A 143 -12.33 -1.25 7.22
CA ASN A 143 -11.49 -2.11 8.06
C ASN A 143 -10.05 -1.61 8.22
N ILE A 144 -9.81 -0.31 8.08
CA ILE A 144 -8.50 0.29 8.24
C ILE A 144 -8.25 0.49 9.73
N THR A 145 -7.17 -0.11 10.24
CA THR A 145 -6.66 0.19 11.58
C THR A 145 -5.41 1.06 11.45
N LEU A 146 -5.54 2.35 11.76
CA LEU A 146 -4.42 3.28 11.76
C LEU A 146 -3.92 3.51 13.18
N ARG A 147 -2.67 3.14 13.47
CA ARG A 147 -2.09 3.21 14.80
C ARG A 147 -0.89 4.16 14.85
N ASP A 148 -0.71 4.80 15.99
CA ASP A 148 0.42 5.68 16.32
C ASP A 148 0.65 6.80 15.29
N TYR A 149 -0.43 7.35 14.73
CA TYR A 149 -0.32 8.47 13.78
C TYR A 149 0.00 9.79 14.51
N ASP A 150 0.85 10.61 13.91
CA ASP A 150 1.18 11.97 14.34
C ASP A 150 1.11 12.95 13.16
N ILE A 151 -0.03 13.62 13.05
CA ILE A 151 -0.33 14.59 12.00
C ILE A 151 -0.63 15.98 12.56
N THR A 152 -0.30 16.19 13.84
CA THR A 152 -0.71 17.38 14.61
C THR A 152 0.06 18.64 14.18
N SER A 153 1.31 18.47 13.76
CA SER A 153 2.20 19.57 13.35
C SER A 153 2.01 20.02 11.90
N ALA A 154 1.29 19.24 11.10
CA ALA A 154 1.01 19.52 9.70
C ALA A 154 0.06 20.73 9.54
N GLY A 155 0.30 21.54 8.50
CA GLY A 155 -0.51 22.71 8.17
C GLY A 155 -0.47 23.82 9.23
N ARG A 156 0.55 23.87 10.10
CA ARG A 156 0.63 24.86 11.19
C ARG A 156 0.72 26.32 10.71
N ASP A 157 1.17 26.56 9.48
CA ASP A 157 1.27 27.90 8.90
C ASP A 157 -0.05 28.36 8.24
N LEU A 158 -1.06 27.48 8.19
CA LEU A 158 -2.31 27.72 7.49
C LEU A 158 -3.47 27.96 8.44
N LYS A 159 -4.33 28.93 8.09
CA LYS A 159 -5.58 29.20 8.82
C LYS A 159 -6.72 28.26 8.41
N LYS A 160 -6.61 27.65 7.23
CA LYS A 160 -7.56 26.68 6.69
C LYS A 160 -6.78 25.44 6.31
N LYS A 161 -7.10 24.34 6.97
CA LYS A 161 -6.58 23.00 6.68
C LYS A 161 -7.66 22.00 7.01
N SER A 162 -7.63 20.86 6.34
CA SER A 162 -8.55 19.77 6.57
C SER A 162 -7.78 18.57 7.07
N VAL A 163 -8.19 18.06 8.22
CA VAL A 163 -7.49 16.98 8.93
C VAL A 163 -8.45 15.85 9.20
N SER A 164 -8.08 14.65 8.78
CA SER A 164 -8.78 13.41 9.12
C SER A 164 -7.79 12.26 8.99
N PRO A 165 -7.62 11.39 10.00
CA PRO A 165 -6.57 10.37 9.94
C PRO A 165 -6.72 9.40 8.75
N VAL A 166 -7.95 9.03 8.38
CA VAL A 166 -8.21 8.06 7.30
C VAL A 166 -8.59 8.73 5.99
N LEU A 167 -9.67 9.52 5.96
CA LEU A 167 -10.16 10.19 4.74
C LEU A 167 -10.51 11.64 5.02
N VAL A 168 -9.90 12.57 4.28
CA VAL A 168 -10.15 14.02 4.44
C VAL A 168 -11.45 14.44 3.74
N PHE A 169 -11.64 14.10 2.47
CA PHE A 169 -12.81 14.48 1.68
C PHE A 169 -13.43 13.30 0.93
N GLY A 170 -14.70 13.01 1.24
CA GLY A 170 -15.51 12.02 0.51
C GLY A 170 -16.60 12.68 -0.33
N MET A 171 -16.67 12.32 -1.61
CA MET A 171 -17.61 12.84 -2.61
C MET A 171 -18.51 11.73 -3.16
N GLY A 172 -19.65 12.10 -3.73
CA GLY A 172 -20.59 11.14 -4.32
C GLY A 172 -21.10 10.13 -3.28
N LYS A 173 -20.99 8.85 -3.62
CA LYS A 173 -21.41 7.71 -2.79
C LYS A 173 -20.29 7.16 -1.92
N THR A 174 -19.19 7.90 -1.74
CA THR A 174 -18.04 7.46 -0.94
C THR A 174 -18.46 7.02 0.46
N ARG A 175 -17.88 5.92 0.93
CA ARG A 175 -18.09 5.38 2.28
C ARG A 175 -16.74 5.13 2.95
N SER A 176 -16.57 5.71 4.13
CA SER A 176 -15.48 5.40 5.06
C SER A 176 -16.11 4.84 6.35
N TYR A 177 -15.90 3.56 6.64
CA TYR A 177 -16.63 2.85 7.70
C TYR A 177 -15.79 1.72 8.32
N ASP A 178 -16.13 1.31 9.53
CA ASP A 178 -15.43 0.26 10.28
C ASP A 178 -13.90 0.50 10.40
N ASN A 179 -13.51 1.77 10.41
CA ASN A 179 -12.14 2.21 10.56
C ASN A 179 -11.85 2.56 12.02
N THR A 180 -10.67 2.16 12.51
CA THR A 180 -10.24 2.42 13.88
C THR A 180 -8.93 3.18 13.86
N VAL A 181 -8.84 4.26 14.64
CA VAL A 181 -7.67 5.15 14.64
C VAL A 181 -7.13 5.38 16.05
N TYR A 182 -5.81 5.35 16.21
CA TYR A 182 -5.12 5.59 17.47
C TYR A 182 -4.02 6.64 17.26
N PRO A 183 -4.16 7.87 17.79
CA PRO A 183 -3.10 8.86 17.71
C PRO A 183 -1.90 8.42 18.56
N LYS A 184 -0.71 8.87 18.19
CA LYS A 184 0.49 8.75 19.01
C LYS A 184 0.26 9.46 20.36
N LYS A 185 0.61 8.79 21.45
CA LYS A 185 0.45 9.29 22.83
C LYS A 185 1.53 10.29 23.22
#